data_AF-A0A7C2JRX2-F1
#
_entry.id   AF-A0A7C2JRX2-F1
#
_cell.length_a   1.000
_cell.length_b   1.000
_cell.length_c   1.000
_cell.angle_alpha   90.00
_cell.angle_beta   90.00
_cell.angle_gamma   90.00
#
_symmetry.space_group_name_H-M   'P 1'
#
loop_
_entity.id
_entity.type
_entity.pdbx_description
1 polymer ?
#
loop_
_entity_poly.entity_id
_entity_poly.type
_entity_poly.pdbx_seq_one_letter_code
_entity_poly.pdbx_strand_id
1 'polypeptide(L)'
;MDDGTVLFYHGRGRVYVNRLERQCVGLARENKFTYRVQTGARHSRLCATDTITVIERTGRGLNCDLGMFEPISREQADILLGGHAVTSVPVEVPPEVPPEQRAPEARAFEEAPAPTVAPP
;
A
#
# COMPACT_ATOMS: atom_id res chain seq x y z
N MET A 1 7.57 3.24 -13.30
CA MET A 1 7.92 4.53 -12.66
C MET A 1 7.03 5.59 -13.27
N ASP A 2 6.50 6.48 -12.44
CA ASP A 2 5.51 7.52 -12.78
C ASP A 2 5.85 8.80 -11.98
N ASP A 3 5.11 9.89 -12.19
CA ASP A 3 5.40 11.17 -11.54
C ASP A 3 5.18 11.15 -10.01
N GLY A 4 4.57 10.10 -9.45
CA GLY A 4 4.35 9.95 -8.01
C GLY A 4 5.12 8.79 -7.36
N THR A 5 5.80 7.95 -8.15
CA THR A 5 6.35 6.68 -7.63
C THR A 5 7.76 6.42 -8.13
N VAL A 6 8.66 6.21 -7.18
CA VAL A 6 10.08 5.92 -7.44
C VAL A 6 10.46 4.59 -6.81
N LEU A 7 11.19 3.78 -7.58
CA LEU A 7 11.74 2.51 -7.11
C LEU A 7 13.21 2.66 -6.76
N PHE A 8 13.58 2.18 -5.57
CA PHE A 8 14.93 2.19 -5.05
C PHE A 8 15.45 0.76 -4.90
N TYR A 9 16.51 0.45 -5.63
CA TYR A 9 17.18 -0.84 -5.57
C TYR A 9 18.37 -0.75 -4.61
N HIS A 10 18.28 -1.47 -3.49
CA HIS A 10 19.34 -1.57 -2.51
C HIS A 10 20.23 -2.80 -2.77
N GLY A 11 21.47 -2.72 -2.30
CA GLY A 11 22.36 -3.88 -2.22
C GLY A 11 21.70 -5.02 -1.41
N ARG A 12 21.99 -6.27 -1.81
CA ARG A 12 21.34 -7.52 -1.31
C ARG A 12 19.93 -7.78 -1.86
N GLY A 13 19.55 -7.14 -2.97
CA GLY A 13 18.34 -7.46 -3.71
C GLY A 13 17.03 -6.99 -3.08
N ARG A 14 17.12 -6.06 -2.12
CA ARG A 14 15.96 -5.40 -1.53
C ARG A 14 15.50 -4.28 -2.45
N VAL A 15 14.20 -4.19 -2.69
CA VAL A 15 13.58 -3.13 -3.46
C VAL A 15 12.63 -2.37 -2.56
N TYR A 16 12.64 -1.05 -2.68
CA TYR A 16 11.74 -0.17 -1.96
C TYR A 16 10.99 0.68 -2.95
N VAL A 17 9.69 0.80 -2.78
CA VAL A 17 8.88 1.80 -3.49
C VAL A 17 8.73 3.02 -2.58
N ASN A 18 9.02 4.19 -3.12
CA ASN A 18 8.74 5.46 -2.48
C ASN A 18 7.56 6.11 -3.19
N ARG A 19 6.51 6.40 -2.44
CA ARG A 19 5.38 7.21 -2.91
C ARG A 19 5.65 8.64 -2.52
N LEU A 20 5.83 9.50 -3.51
CA LEU A 20 6.11 10.92 -3.29
C LEU A 20 4.86 11.58 -2.70
N GLU A 21 5.02 12.43 -1.68
CA GLU A 21 3.90 13.15 -1.08
C GLU A 21 3.24 14.12 -2.07
N ARG A 22 4.05 14.63 -3.02
CA ARG A 22 3.62 15.49 -4.11
C ARG A 22 4.15 14.93 -5.42
N GLN A 23 3.33 15.03 -6.47
CA GLN A 23 3.75 14.65 -7.81
C GLN A 23 4.95 15.48 -8.26
N CYS A 24 5.93 14.79 -8.83
CA CYS A 24 7.18 15.35 -9.31
C CYS A 24 7.12 15.50 -10.82
N VAL A 25 6.70 16.67 -11.29
CA VAL A 25 6.48 16.91 -12.71
C VAL A 25 7.76 16.67 -13.50
N GLY A 26 7.65 15.84 -14.55
CA GLY A 26 8.75 15.52 -15.46
C GLY A 26 9.52 14.26 -15.08
N LEU A 27 9.24 13.65 -13.93
CA LEU A 27 9.89 12.42 -13.49
C LEU A 27 9.53 11.23 -14.39
N ALA A 28 8.26 11.07 -14.77
CA ALA A 28 7.83 10.01 -15.70
C ALA A 28 8.41 10.20 -17.10
N ARG A 29 8.54 11.47 -17.55
CA ARG A 29 9.06 11.82 -18.86
C ARG A 29 10.56 11.60 -18.99
N GLU A 30 11.33 12.05 -18.01
CA GLU A 30 12.79 11.96 -18.04
C GLU A 30 13.30 10.61 -17.54
N ASN A 31 12.55 9.96 -16.64
CA ASN A 31 12.91 8.69 -15.99
C ASN A 31 14.33 8.70 -15.41
N LYS A 32 14.77 9.89 -14.96
CA LYS A 32 16.12 10.15 -14.50
C LYS A 32 16.10 11.24 -13.44
N PHE A 33 16.74 10.97 -12.31
CA PHE A 33 16.83 11.89 -11.19
C PHE A 33 18.14 11.71 -10.44
N THR A 34 18.60 12.77 -9.78
CA THR A 34 19.64 12.68 -8.75
C THR A 34 18.99 12.60 -7.38
N TYR A 35 19.54 11.75 -6.50
CA TYR A 35 19.14 11.67 -5.11
C TYR A 35 20.15 12.42 -4.23
N ARG A 36 19.67 13.30 -3.36
CA ARG A 36 20.51 14.08 -2.45
C ARG A 36 20.20 13.70 -1.01
N VAL A 37 21.18 13.07 -0.37
CA VAL A 37 21.16 12.76 1.06
C VAL A 37 21.32 14.07 1.84
N GLN A 38 20.32 14.43 2.64
CA GLN A 38 20.40 15.62 3.50
C GLN A 38 21.45 15.38 4.60
N THR A 39 22.20 16.42 4.99
CA THR A 39 23.44 16.40 5.81
C THR A 39 23.32 15.80 7.23
N GLY A 40 22.18 15.21 7.60
CA GLY A 40 21.95 14.51 8.87
C GLY A 40 21.81 12.98 8.75
N ALA A 41 21.63 12.44 7.55
CA ALA A 41 21.59 10.99 7.33
C ALA A 41 23.03 10.43 7.38
N ARG A 42 23.57 10.29 8.60
CA ARG A 42 24.89 9.69 8.91
C ARG A 42 25.07 8.24 8.43
N HIS A 43 24.07 7.68 7.77
CA HIS A 43 24.07 6.34 7.24
C HIS A 43 23.56 6.42 5.82
N SER A 44 24.15 5.67 4.89
CA SER A 44 23.68 5.44 3.53
C SER A 44 22.32 4.72 3.50
N ARG A 45 21.33 5.30 4.18
CA ARG A 45 19.98 4.80 4.41
C ARG A 45 19.04 5.78 3.72
N LEU A 46 18.06 5.22 3.02
CA LEU A 46 16.96 5.96 2.44
C LEU A 46 16.17 6.62 3.58
N CYS A 47 16.23 7.94 3.69
CA CYS A 47 15.42 8.69 4.64
C CYS A 47 14.24 9.35 3.91
N ALA A 48 13.06 9.33 4.52
CA ALA A 48 11.87 10.00 3.98
C ALA A 48 12.08 11.51 3.81
N THR A 49 12.96 12.13 4.61
CA THR A 49 13.28 13.57 4.54
C THR A 49 14.21 13.95 3.38
N ASP A 50 14.73 12.97 2.64
CA ASP A 50 15.59 13.25 1.51
C ASP A 50 14.80 13.76 0.30
N THR A 51 15.53 14.34 -0.65
CA THR A 51 14.93 14.98 -1.81
C THR A 51 15.55 14.42 -3.08
N ILE A 52 14.72 14.22 -4.11
CA ILE A 52 15.19 13.93 -5.47
C ILE A 52 15.11 15.18 -6.33
N THR A 53 15.96 15.25 -7.34
CA THR A 53 15.92 16.29 -8.37
C THR A 53 15.84 15.61 -9.72
N VAL A 54 14.78 15.88 -10.47
CA VAL A 54 14.64 15.36 -11.84
C VAL A 54 15.78 15.92 -12.69
N ILE A 55 16.37 15.09 -13.55
CA ILE A 55 17.39 15.54 -14.49
C ILE A 55 16.71 15.70 -15.85
N GLU A 56 16.57 16.93 -16.31
CA GLU A 56 15.99 17.24 -17.62
C GLU A 56 17.08 17.39 -18.68
N ARG A 57 16.71 17.25 -19.96
CA ARG A 57 17.63 17.46 -21.09
C ARG A 57 18.33 18.81 -21.08
N THR A 58 17.69 19.85 -20.53
CA THR A 58 18.21 21.22 -20.44
C THR A 58 18.95 21.53 -19.13
N GLY A 59 18.98 20.60 -18.16
CA GLY A 59 19.69 20.81 -16.89
C GLY A 59 19.05 20.13 -15.67
N ARG A 60 19.12 20.79 -14.51
CA ARG A 60 18.43 20.35 -13.29
C ARG A 60 16.95 20.72 -13.39
N GLY A 61 16.07 19.73 -13.27
CA GLY A 61 14.63 19.89 -13.19
C GLY A 61 14.16 20.14 -11.75
N LEU A 62 12.89 19.82 -11.49
CA LEU A 62 12.25 20.07 -10.21
C LEU A 62 12.80 19.20 -9.06
N ASN A 63 12.76 19.79 -7.87
CA ASN A 63 13.07 19.14 -6.60
C ASN A 63 11.79 18.63 -5.95
N CYS A 64 11.80 17.36 -5.56
CA CYS A 64 10.63 16.68 -5.00
C CYS A 64 11.03 15.93 -3.74
N ASP A 65 10.24 16.18 -2.69
CA ASP A 65 10.41 15.52 -1.39
C ASP A 65 10.02 14.05 -1.52
N LEU A 66 10.82 13.17 -0.91
CA LEU A 66 10.46 11.77 -0.81
C LEU A 66 9.36 11.59 0.23
N GLY A 67 8.55 10.56 0.05
CA GLY A 67 7.55 10.18 1.04
C GLY A 67 7.92 8.87 1.72
N MET A 68 6.91 8.05 1.97
CA MET A 68 7.07 6.78 2.68
C MET A 68 7.70 5.71 1.78
N PHE A 69 8.65 4.97 2.36
CA PHE A 69 9.27 3.82 1.73
C PHE A 69 8.58 2.53 2.16
N GLU A 70 8.05 1.79 1.20
CA GLU A 70 7.47 0.47 1.39
C GLU A 70 8.42 -0.59 0.79
N PRO A 71 8.85 -1.60 1.56
CA PRO A 71 9.61 -2.72 1.00
C PRO A 71 8.70 -3.53 0.09
N ILE A 72 9.17 -3.81 -1.13
CA ILE A 72 8.46 -4.63 -2.10
C ILE A 72 9.35 -5.76 -2.61
N SER A 73 8.71 -6.79 -3.14
CA SER A 73 9.41 -7.88 -3.84
C SER A 73 9.90 -7.40 -5.21
N ARG A 74 10.85 -8.14 -5.81
CA ARG A 74 11.32 -7.81 -7.16
C ARG A 74 10.21 -7.97 -8.19
N GLU A 75 9.40 -9.01 -8.03
CA GLU A 75 8.27 -9.30 -8.89
C GLU A 75 7.25 -8.14 -8.87
N GLN A 76 7.01 -7.54 -7.70
CA GLN A 76 6.19 -6.33 -7.58
C GLN A 76 6.85 -5.12 -8.27
N ALA A 77 8.17 -4.98 -8.19
CA ALA A 77 8.88 -3.91 -8.86
C ALA A 77 8.82 -4.04 -10.40
N ASP A 78 8.90 -5.26 -10.92
CA ASP A 78 8.75 -5.55 -12.35
C ASP A 78 7.35 -5.19 -12.85
N ILE A 79 6.31 -5.48 -12.06
CA ILE A 79 4.92 -5.07 -12.36
C ILE A 79 4.84 -3.53 -12.46
N LEU A 80 5.47 -2.80 -11.55
CA LEU A 80 5.48 -1.33 -11.51
C LEU A 80 6.34 -0.67 -12.61
N LEU A 81 7.28 -1.41 -13.21
CA LEU A 81 8.15 -0.90 -14.28
C LEU A 81 7.61 -1.15 -15.69
N GLY A 82 6.79 -2.18 -15.90
CA GLY A 82 6.24 -2.47 -17.23
C GLY A 82 5.34 -3.69 -17.34
N GLY A 83 4.86 -4.25 -16.22
CA GLY A 83 4.11 -5.49 -16.24
C GLY A 83 2.63 -5.32 -16.56
N HIS A 84 2.28 -5.01 -17.81
CA HIS A 84 1.02 -5.52 -18.37
C HIS A 84 1.16 -7.02 -18.63
N ALA A 85 0.97 -7.85 -17.59
CA ALA A 85 0.51 -9.24 -17.71
C ALA A 85 0.12 -9.80 -16.34
N VAL A 86 -0.89 -9.22 -15.68
CA VAL A 86 -1.74 -10.05 -14.86
C VAL A 86 -2.68 -10.75 -15.83
N THR A 87 -2.27 -11.89 -16.37
CA THR A 87 -3.25 -12.84 -16.89
C THR A 87 -4.05 -13.28 -15.67
N SER A 88 -5.26 -12.76 -15.53
CA SER A 88 -6.19 -13.16 -14.47
C SER A 88 -6.33 -14.67 -14.49
N VAL A 89 -5.75 -15.35 -13.51
CA VAL A 89 -6.21 -16.69 -13.15
C VAL A 89 -7.41 -16.46 -12.24
N PRO A 90 -8.64 -16.86 -12.62
CA PRO A 90 -9.73 -16.85 -11.67
C PRO A 90 -9.36 -17.78 -10.52
N VAL A 91 -9.19 -17.21 -9.32
CA VAL A 91 -9.16 -18.01 -8.10
C VAL A 91 -10.59 -18.51 -7.92
N GLU A 92 -10.81 -19.77 -8.27
CA GLU A 92 -12.08 -20.45 -8.00
C GLU A 92 -12.24 -20.47 -6.47
N VAL A 93 -13.13 -19.61 -5.98
CA VAL A 93 -13.49 -19.56 -4.56
C VAL A 93 -14.06 -20.95 -4.24
N PRO A 94 -13.50 -21.69 -3.26
CA PRO A 94 -14.10 -22.95 -2.82
C PRO A 94 -15.57 -22.69 -2.49
N PRO A 95 -16.51 -23.51 -2.96
CA PRO A 95 -17.93 -23.24 -2.75
C PRO A 95 -18.20 -23.12 -1.25
N GLU A 96 -18.66 -21.94 -0.83
CA GLU A 96 -19.24 -21.76 0.50
C GLU A 96 -20.38 -22.77 0.63
N VAL A 97 -20.24 -23.63 1.64
CA VAL A 97 -21.22 -24.67 1.94
C VAL A 97 -22.59 -24.00 2.16
N PRO A 98 -23.66 -24.44 1.48
CA PRO A 98 -24.98 -23.81 1.55
C PRO A 98 -25.51 -23.69 2.98
N PRO A 99 -26.25 -22.62 3.32
CA PRO A 99 -26.73 -22.33 4.68
C PRO A 99 -27.94 -23.18 5.08
N GLU A 100 -28.04 -24.43 4.64
CA GLU A 100 -29.07 -25.40 5.07
C GLU A 100 -28.89 -25.84 6.54
N GLN A 101 -27.96 -25.18 7.26
CA GLN A 101 -27.79 -25.28 8.70
C GLN A 101 -28.45 -24.12 9.48
N ARG A 102 -29.29 -23.29 8.84
CA ARG A 102 -30.36 -22.53 9.52
C ARG A 102 -31.66 -23.30 9.31
N ALA A 103 -32.49 -23.70 10.27
CA ALA A 103 -32.59 -23.61 11.73
C ALA A 103 -33.72 -24.62 12.16
N PRO A 104 -34.26 -24.62 13.38
CA PRO A 104 -35.30 -23.63 13.70
C PRO A 104 -35.04 -22.97 15.07
N GLU A 105 -34.92 -21.65 15.13
CA GLU A 105 -36.03 -20.71 15.32
C GLU A 105 -36.78 -20.90 16.65
N ALA A 106 -36.66 -19.84 17.45
CA ALA A 106 -37.31 -19.56 18.71
C ALA A 106 -38.75 -20.08 18.81
N ARG A 107 -39.07 -20.65 19.98
CA ARG A 107 -40.43 -20.52 20.51
C ARG A 107 -40.51 -19.23 21.31
N ALA A 108 -41.15 -18.28 20.66
CA ALA A 108 -41.68 -17.03 21.16
C ALA A 108 -42.76 -17.22 22.25
N PHE A 109 -42.80 -16.24 23.16
CA PHE A 109 -43.96 -15.74 23.94
C PHE A 109 -44.61 -16.66 24.99
N GLU A 110 -44.75 -16.18 26.25
CA GLU A 110 -45.97 -15.48 26.71
C GLU A 110 -45.88 -15.02 28.19
N GLU A 111 -46.38 -13.81 28.45
CA GLU A 111 -46.97 -13.21 29.67
C GLU A 111 -46.36 -13.26 31.09
N ALA A 112 -46.24 -12.06 31.67
CA ALA A 112 -46.17 -11.75 33.10
C ALA A 112 -47.56 -11.91 33.78
N PRO A 113 -47.79 -11.58 35.08
CA PRO A 113 -46.93 -11.54 36.28
C PRO A 113 -47.49 -12.49 37.38
N ALA A 114 -46.79 -12.65 38.52
CA ALA A 114 -47.40 -13.27 39.71
C ALA A 114 -47.28 -12.36 40.95
N PRO A 115 -48.30 -12.33 41.83
CA PRO A 115 -48.55 -11.24 42.76
C PRO A 115 -48.09 -11.50 44.21
N THR A 116 -47.97 -10.37 44.90
CA THR A 116 -48.01 -10.01 46.34
C THR A 116 -48.38 -11.06 47.40
N VAL A 117 -47.75 -10.87 48.58
CA VAL A 117 -48.25 -11.04 49.99
C VAL A 117 -47.60 -12.18 50.80
N ALA A 118 -46.86 -11.79 51.86
CA ALA A 118 -46.53 -12.55 53.07
C ALA A 118 -47.77 -12.66 53.99
N PRO A 119 -48.06 -13.74 54.75
CA PRO A 119 -47.50 -13.98 56.12
C PRO A 119 -47.63 -15.50 56.54
N PRO A 120 -47.59 -15.93 57.83
CA PRO A 120 -47.20 -15.28 59.10
C PRO A 120 -45.81 -15.65 59.64
#